data_AF-A0A3D0LTW1-F1
#
_entry.id   AF-A0A3D0LTW1-F1
#
_cell.length_a   1.000
_cell.length_b   1.000
_cell.length_c   1.000
_cell.angle_alpha   90.00
_cell.angle_beta   90.00
_cell.angle_gamma   90.00
#
_symmetry.space_group_name_H-M   'P 1'
#
loop_
_entity.id
_entity.type
_entity.pdbx_description
1 polymer ?
#
loop_
_entity_poly.entity_id
_entity_poly.type
_entity_poly.pdbx_seq_one_letter_code
_entity_poly.pdbx_strand_id
1 'polypeptide(L)'
;MKETLTPLAPGALHQCCDPAGFAFDTTDDLPDLHEIIGQERAFDAVRFGVGIRRDGYNLFVLGPGGLGKHSFVRDFLTRRAGEEERPPDWCYLNNFSQPHRPQAVKLPSGTGVKLRQDMEQLLEELRAVVPAAFESDEYRARLGEIDVAFKERQQAAFKELEAAAGKQGVALLQTPGGFAFGPVRDGEVIAPEDYEKLPAKEKSRIEAVVSVLQERLQKIIHQVPLWRRERRDKLKDLDREIGKGAIFHAIDAIKAEYAAFPELADYLEAVHQDVIAHVDHFRKPEEGLPAMANLPAAGFSFFQRYRV
;
A
#
# COMPACT_ATOMS: atom_id res chain seq x y z
N MET A 1 -96.99 3.95 17.85
CA MET A 1 -96.90 5.27 17.17
C MET A 1 -95.52 5.34 16.54
N LYS A 2 -95.43 5.52 15.21
CA LYS A 2 -94.14 5.71 14.53
C LYS A 2 -93.64 7.11 14.89
N GLU A 3 -92.45 7.23 15.46
CA GLU A 3 -91.77 8.52 15.62
C GLU A 3 -91.53 9.11 14.23
N THR A 4 -92.28 10.16 13.90
CA THR A 4 -92.04 10.98 12.71
C THR A 4 -90.77 11.79 12.94
N LEU A 5 -89.65 11.31 12.41
CA LEU A 5 -88.39 12.05 12.34
C LEU A 5 -88.63 13.39 11.63
N THR A 6 -88.23 14.49 12.26
CA THR A 6 -88.33 15.83 11.69
C THR A 6 -87.23 15.98 10.61
N PRO A 7 -87.58 16.26 9.35
CA PRO A 7 -86.58 16.41 8.30
C PRO A 7 -85.72 17.65 8.54
N LEU A 8 -84.40 17.50 8.37
CA LEU A 8 -83.46 18.62 8.44
C LEU A 8 -83.67 19.55 7.24
N ALA A 9 -83.68 20.86 7.51
CA ALA A 9 -83.68 21.86 6.45
C ALA A 9 -82.37 21.78 5.64
N PRO A 10 -82.38 22.07 4.32
CA PRO A 10 -81.17 22.01 3.48
C PRO A 10 -79.98 22.80 4.03
N GLY A 11 -80.22 23.95 4.68
CA GLY A 11 -79.18 24.75 5.33
C GLY A 11 -78.58 24.11 6.59
N ALA A 12 -79.26 23.16 7.23
CA ALA A 12 -78.74 22.40 8.36
C ALA A 12 -77.91 21.18 7.91
N LEU A 13 -77.90 20.86 6.62
CA LEU A 13 -77.11 19.77 6.04
C LEU A 13 -75.70 20.22 5.60
N HIS A 14 -75.45 21.53 5.54
CA HIS A 14 -74.22 22.09 5.01
C HIS A 14 -73.63 23.13 5.98
N GLN A 15 -72.43 22.87 6.47
CA GLN A 15 -71.62 23.89 7.13
C GLN A 15 -70.74 24.56 6.08
N CYS A 16 -71.09 25.79 5.71
CA CYS A 16 -70.30 26.57 4.77
C CYS A 16 -69.08 27.17 5.48
N CYS A 17 -67.90 27.05 4.88
CA CYS A 17 -66.75 27.86 5.26
C CYS A 17 -66.87 29.21 4.53
N ASP A 18 -67.00 30.31 5.27
CA ASP A 18 -67.08 31.65 4.69
C ASP A 18 -65.70 32.12 4.19
N PRO A 19 -65.48 32.25 2.86
CA PRO A 19 -64.19 32.66 2.32
C PRO A 19 -63.83 34.10 2.67
N ALA A 20 -64.82 34.95 2.97
CA ALA A 20 -64.59 36.34 3.35
C ALA A 20 -63.89 36.49 4.71
N GLY A 21 -63.78 35.40 5.48
CA GLY A 21 -63.04 35.34 6.74
C GLY A 21 -61.53 35.15 6.60
N PHE A 22 -61.01 34.90 5.41
CA PHE A 22 -59.57 34.70 5.19
C PHE A 22 -58.88 35.99 4.75
N ALA A 23 -57.64 36.16 5.20
CA ALA A 23 -56.78 37.30 4.84
C ALA A 23 -55.86 37.01 3.64
N PHE A 24 -56.12 35.94 2.89
CA PHE A 24 -55.34 35.47 1.75
C PHE A 24 -56.26 35.04 0.61
N ASP A 25 -55.78 35.15 -0.63
CA ASP A 25 -56.56 34.77 -1.81
C ASP A 25 -56.36 33.29 -2.17
N THR A 26 -55.14 32.77 -1.97
CA THR A 26 -54.78 31.37 -2.23
C THR A 26 -53.88 30.80 -1.14
N THR A 27 -53.81 29.47 -1.03
CA THR A 27 -52.89 28.82 -0.07
C THR A 27 -51.42 29.04 -0.41
N ASP A 28 -51.10 29.50 -1.62
CA ASP A 28 -49.74 29.82 -2.04
C ASP A 28 -49.24 31.12 -1.39
N ASP A 29 -50.16 31.96 -0.89
CA ASP A 29 -49.84 33.20 -0.17
C ASP A 29 -49.50 32.93 1.31
N LEU A 30 -49.68 31.69 1.77
CA LEU A 30 -49.43 31.30 3.16
C LEU A 30 -48.00 30.80 3.33
N PRO A 31 -47.34 31.13 4.47
CA PRO A 31 -46.06 30.54 4.80
C PRO A 31 -46.21 29.04 5.05
N ASP A 32 -45.16 28.29 4.71
CA ASP A 32 -45.10 26.86 4.97
C ASP A 32 -45.31 26.56 6.46
N LEU A 33 -46.28 25.70 6.75
CA LEU A 33 -46.45 25.16 8.09
C LEU A 33 -45.38 24.11 8.36
N HIS A 34 -44.59 24.36 9.39
CA HIS A 34 -43.50 23.47 9.79
C HIS A 34 -43.84 22.61 11.01
N GLU A 35 -45.07 22.72 11.49
CA GLU A 35 -45.62 21.99 12.62
C GLU A 35 -46.68 21.01 12.13
N ILE A 36 -46.76 19.82 12.75
CA ILE A 36 -47.94 18.99 12.51
C ILE A 36 -49.12 19.60 13.27
N ILE A 37 -50.12 20.02 12.51
CA ILE A 37 -51.39 20.52 13.03
C ILE A 37 -52.06 19.44 13.90
N GLY A 38 -52.34 19.76 15.16
CA GLY A 38 -53.09 18.91 16.08
C GLY A 38 -52.32 17.70 16.66
N GLN A 39 -50.99 17.67 16.56
CA GLN A 39 -50.16 16.58 17.10
C GLN A 39 -49.09 17.06 18.10
N GLU A 40 -49.43 18.01 18.97
CA GLU A 40 -48.52 18.56 20.00
C GLU A 40 -47.85 17.46 20.84
N ARG A 41 -48.61 16.44 21.25
CA ARG A 41 -48.08 15.29 22.00
C ARG A 41 -47.01 14.52 21.23
N ALA A 42 -47.18 14.36 19.92
CA ALA A 42 -46.21 13.66 19.09
C ALA A 42 -44.93 14.49 18.92
N PHE A 43 -45.08 15.81 18.77
CA PHE A 43 -43.96 16.75 18.74
C PHE A 43 -43.15 16.72 20.03
N ASP A 44 -43.81 16.80 21.18
CA ASP A 44 -43.15 16.74 22.50
C ASP A 44 -42.41 15.41 22.71
N ALA A 45 -42.99 14.29 22.26
CA ALA A 45 -42.36 12.98 22.34
C ALA A 45 -41.10 12.88 21.48
N VAL A 46 -41.12 13.42 20.25
CA VAL A 46 -39.94 13.49 19.38
C VAL A 46 -38.87 14.39 20.00
N ARG A 47 -39.24 15.59 20.46
CA ARG A 47 -38.31 16.52 21.13
C ARG A 47 -37.66 15.88 22.35
N PHE A 48 -38.45 15.22 23.19
CA PHE A 48 -37.96 14.51 24.36
C PHE A 48 -37.01 13.37 23.97
N GLY A 49 -37.42 12.51 23.03
CA GLY A 49 -36.61 11.37 22.59
C GLY A 49 -35.28 11.79 21.97
N VAL A 50 -35.27 12.80 21.10
CA VAL A 50 -34.05 13.34 20.49
C VAL A 50 -33.15 14.02 21.53
N GLY A 51 -33.72 14.56 22.60
CA GLY A 51 -32.97 15.16 23.71
C GLY A 51 -32.17 14.15 24.56
N ILE A 52 -32.48 12.85 24.49
CA ILE A 52 -31.76 11.83 25.26
C ILE A 52 -30.44 11.49 24.58
N ARG A 53 -29.32 11.91 25.18
CA ARG A 53 -27.95 11.59 24.73
C ARG A 53 -27.38 10.38 25.48
N ARG A 54 -28.02 9.21 25.33
CA ARG A 54 -27.56 7.95 25.95
C ARG A 54 -27.71 6.80 24.97
N ASP A 55 -26.71 5.92 24.96
CA ASP A 55 -26.74 4.70 24.16
C ASP A 55 -27.89 3.78 24.57
N GLY A 56 -28.45 3.06 23.58
CA GLY A 56 -29.56 2.13 23.77
C GLY A 56 -30.96 2.77 23.70
N TYR A 57 -31.06 4.09 23.57
CA TYR A 57 -32.34 4.78 23.39
C TYR A 57 -32.62 5.02 21.91
N ASN A 58 -33.69 4.41 21.40
CA ASN A 58 -34.16 4.60 20.04
C ASN A 58 -35.60 5.14 20.06
N LEU A 59 -35.94 6.00 19.12
CA LEU A 59 -37.29 6.52 18.95
C LEU A 59 -38.03 5.73 17.87
N PHE A 60 -39.22 5.22 18.20
CA PHE A 60 -40.12 4.57 17.25
C PHE A 60 -41.42 5.37 17.11
N VAL A 61 -41.80 5.69 15.88
CA VAL A 61 -42.96 6.54 15.58
C VAL A 61 -44.07 5.72 14.94
N LEU A 62 -45.19 5.57 15.66
CA LEU A 62 -46.36 4.81 15.24
C LEU A 62 -47.54 5.73 14.95
N GLY A 63 -48.30 5.44 13.90
CA GLY A 63 -49.55 6.12 13.58
C GLY A 63 -50.11 5.72 12.21
N PRO A 64 -51.36 6.07 11.90
CA PRO A 64 -52.00 5.70 10.65
C PRO A 64 -51.27 6.26 9.42
N GLY A 65 -51.53 5.67 8.25
CA GLY A 65 -51.00 6.14 6.97
C GLY A 65 -51.51 7.54 6.62
N GLY A 66 -50.75 8.29 5.81
CA GLY A 66 -51.16 9.62 5.33
C GLY A 66 -50.84 10.80 6.25
N LEU A 67 -50.35 10.57 7.48
CA LEU A 67 -50.04 11.64 8.45
C LEU A 67 -48.66 12.33 8.27
N GLY A 68 -47.93 12.07 7.18
CA GLY A 68 -46.62 12.73 6.96
C GLY A 68 -45.54 12.43 8.02
N LYS A 69 -45.68 11.35 8.80
CA LYS A 69 -44.80 11.01 9.95
C LYS A 69 -43.30 11.08 9.63
N HIS A 70 -42.90 10.56 8.46
CA HIS A 70 -41.50 10.58 8.03
C HIS A 70 -41.01 12.00 7.72
N SER A 71 -41.78 12.78 6.97
CA SER A 71 -41.43 14.17 6.63
C SER A 71 -41.25 14.99 7.91
N PHE A 72 -42.20 14.89 8.84
CA PHE A 72 -42.13 15.59 10.12
C PHE A 72 -40.87 15.25 10.93
N VAL A 73 -40.58 13.96 11.14
CA VAL A 73 -39.40 13.55 11.90
C VAL A 73 -38.12 13.99 11.20
N ARG A 74 -38.05 13.88 9.87
CA ARG A 74 -36.89 14.31 9.08
C ARG A 74 -36.68 15.82 9.17
N ASP A 75 -37.74 16.61 9.06
CA ASP A 75 -37.65 18.07 9.10
C ASP A 75 -37.22 18.54 10.49
N PHE A 76 -37.76 17.93 11.55
CA PHE A 76 -37.32 18.17 12.92
C PHE A 76 -35.84 17.85 13.12
N LEU A 77 -35.40 16.65 12.71
CA LEU A 77 -34.00 16.21 12.85
C LEU A 77 -33.04 17.06 12.01
N THR A 78 -33.44 17.47 10.80
CA THR A 78 -32.60 18.30 9.92
C THR A 78 -32.33 19.66 10.53
N ARG A 79 -33.36 20.31 11.11
CA ARG A 79 -33.20 21.59 11.82
C ARG A 79 -32.28 21.44 13.04
N ARG A 80 -32.57 20.43 13.86
CA ARG A 80 -31.78 20.14 15.06
C ARG A 80 -30.31 19.89 14.71
N ALA A 81 -30.03 19.09 13.68
CA ALA A 81 -28.67 18.79 13.24
C ALA A 81 -27.91 20.02 12.73
N GLY A 82 -28.60 21.00 12.15
CA GLY A 82 -28.00 22.27 11.72
C GLY A 82 -27.47 23.13 12.88
N GLU A 83 -27.96 22.91 14.10
CA GLU A 83 -27.53 23.61 15.33
C GLU A 83 -26.51 22.80 16.14
N GLU A 84 -26.16 21.58 15.70
CA GLU A 84 -25.24 20.70 16.42
C GLU A 84 -23.82 20.78 15.87
N GLU A 85 -22.86 20.34 16.68
CA GLU A 85 -21.49 20.18 16.23
C GLU A 85 -21.43 19.20 15.07
N ARG A 86 -20.59 19.51 14.08
CA ARG A 86 -20.43 18.64 12.91
C ARG A 86 -19.89 17.29 13.39
N PRO A 87 -20.51 16.18 12.94
CA PRO A 87 -20.06 14.86 13.34
C PRO A 87 -18.62 14.62 12.86
N PRO A 88 -17.84 13.84 13.64
CA PRO A 88 -16.50 13.43 13.25
C PRO A 88 -16.54 12.51 12.03
N ASP A 89 -15.45 12.48 11.29
CA ASP A 89 -15.24 11.52 10.22
C ASP A 89 -14.78 10.18 10.82
N TRP A 90 -15.30 9.07 10.29
CA TRP A 90 -14.82 7.72 10.62
C TRP A 90 -14.16 7.12 9.40
N CYS A 91 -12.88 6.79 9.51
CA CYS A 91 -12.08 6.21 8.44
C CYS A 91 -11.69 4.77 8.78
N TYR A 92 -11.70 3.88 7.79
CA TYR A 92 -11.18 2.53 7.92
C TYR A 92 -9.80 2.46 7.27
N LEU A 93 -8.78 2.27 8.10
CA LEU A 93 -7.41 2.14 7.66
C LEU A 93 -7.05 0.67 7.53
N ASN A 94 -6.28 0.33 6.50
CA ASN A 94 -5.80 -1.02 6.33
C ASN A 94 -4.84 -1.40 7.47
N ASN A 95 -5.04 -2.59 8.02
CA ASN A 95 -4.14 -3.14 9.02
C ASN A 95 -3.14 -4.09 8.36
N PHE A 96 -1.91 -3.63 8.14
CA PHE A 96 -0.86 -4.40 7.46
C PHE A 96 -0.51 -5.72 8.18
N SER A 97 -0.69 -5.79 9.51
CA SER A 97 -0.47 -7.02 10.29
C SER A 97 -1.65 -8.01 10.19
N GLN A 98 -2.88 -7.51 10.07
CA GLN A 98 -4.11 -8.29 9.99
C GLN A 98 -5.05 -7.69 8.94
N PRO A 99 -4.82 -7.92 7.63
CA PRO A 99 -5.57 -7.23 6.55
C PRO A 99 -7.09 -7.45 6.58
N HIS A 100 -7.55 -8.50 7.23
CA HIS A 100 -8.97 -8.83 7.42
C HIS A 100 -9.62 -8.09 8.61
N ARG A 101 -8.87 -7.23 9.31
CA ARG A 101 -9.31 -6.44 10.47
C ARG A 101 -8.86 -4.99 10.32
N PRO A 102 -9.59 -4.18 9.51
CA PRO A 102 -9.28 -2.77 9.36
C PRO A 102 -9.38 -2.03 10.69
N GLN A 103 -8.59 -0.97 10.84
CA GLN A 103 -8.60 -0.11 12.02
C GLN A 103 -9.56 1.04 11.78
N ALA A 104 -10.51 1.26 12.69
CA ALA A 104 -11.42 2.40 12.63
C ALA A 104 -10.80 3.57 13.39
N VAL A 105 -10.62 4.70 12.70
CA VAL A 105 -10.05 5.93 13.26
C VAL A 105 -11.08 7.04 13.22
N LYS A 106 -11.19 7.76 14.33
CA LYS A 106 -12.09 8.92 14.49
C LYS A 106 -11.31 10.20 14.22
N LEU A 107 -11.73 10.95 13.21
CA LEU A 107 -11.07 12.20 12.79
C LEU A 107 -12.03 13.39 12.92
N PRO A 108 -11.51 14.63 12.99
CA PRO A 108 -12.33 15.82 12.87
C PRO A 108 -13.09 15.86 11.54
N SER A 109 -14.23 16.56 11.54
CA SER A 109 -15.10 16.67 10.37
C SER A 109 -14.33 17.24 9.16
N GLY A 110 -14.39 16.52 8.03
CA GLY A 110 -13.73 16.88 6.78
C GLY A 110 -12.27 16.42 6.65
N THR A 111 -11.65 15.96 7.73
CA THR A 111 -10.26 15.46 7.70
C THR A 111 -10.14 14.11 6.98
N GLY A 112 -11.18 13.28 6.99
CA GLY A 112 -11.16 11.97 6.32
C GLY A 112 -11.05 12.09 4.80
N VAL A 113 -11.77 13.06 4.20
CA VAL A 113 -11.68 13.34 2.76
C VAL A 113 -10.28 13.81 2.38
N LYS A 114 -9.70 14.69 3.21
CA LYS A 114 -8.35 15.19 3.03
C LYS A 114 -7.32 14.06 3.12
N LEU A 115 -7.40 13.23 4.16
CA LEU A 115 -6.52 12.08 4.34
C LEU A 115 -6.56 11.13 3.14
N ARG A 116 -7.74 10.87 2.60
CA ARG A 116 -7.87 10.05 1.39
C ARG A 116 -7.13 10.67 0.19
N GLN A 117 -7.28 11.98 -0.03
CA GLN A 117 -6.60 12.67 -1.12
C GLN A 117 -5.08 12.66 -0.93
N ASP A 118 -4.60 12.92 0.28
CA ASP A 118 -3.17 12.92 0.61
C ASP A 118 -2.57 11.51 0.41
N MET A 119 -3.29 10.45 0.77
CA MET A 119 -2.85 9.06 0.53
C MET A 119 -2.87 8.67 -0.95
N GLU A 120 -3.83 9.17 -1.73
CA GLU A 120 -3.85 8.99 -3.19
C GLU A 120 -2.63 9.70 -3.83
N GLN A 121 -2.33 10.93 -3.41
CA GLN A 121 -1.18 11.70 -3.87
C GLN A 121 0.15 11.07 -3.46
N LEU A 122 0.26 10.60 -2.22
CA LEU A 122 1.43 9.85 -1.73
C LEU A 122 1.75 8.67 -2.64
N LEU A 123 0.71 7.91 -3.01
CA LEU A 123 0.88 6.75 -3.86
C LEU A 123 1.40 7.14 -5.25
N GLU A 124 0.88 8.21 -5.84
CA GLU A 124 1.36 8.75 -7.12
C GLU A 124 2.83 9.21 -7.01
N GLU A 125 3.17 9.93 -5.95
CA GLU A 125 4.53 10.40 -5.69
C GLU A 125 5.50 9.22 -5.52
N LEU A 126 5.17 8.22 -4.71
CA LEU A 126 6.00 7.02 -4.52
C LEU A 126 6.21 6.28 -5.85
N ARG A 127 5.20 6.21 -6.72
CA ARG A 127 5.32 5.59 -8.06
C ARG A 127 6.22 6.37 -9.01
N ALA A 128 6.47 7.65 -8.75
CA ALA A 128 7.39 8.46 -9.53
C ALA A 128 8.81 8.48 -8.92
N VAL A 129 8.91 8.75 -7.62
CA VAL A 129 10.18 8.98 -6.92
C VAL A 129 10.98 7.68 -6.75
N VAL A 130 10.31 6.55 -6.48
CA VAL A 130 11.01 5.28 -6.28
C VAL A 130 11.76 4.83 -7.55
N PRO A 131 11.13 4.70 -8.73
CA PRO A 131 11.86 4.39 -9.97
C PRO A 131 12.99 5.38 -10.26
N ALA A 132 12.74 6.68 -10.11
CA ALA A 132 13.74 7.72 -10.35
C ALA A 132 14.98 7.57 -9.44
N ALA A 133 14.80 7.19 -8.18
CA ALA A 133 15.89 6.93 -7.26
C ALA A 133 16.77 5.74 -7.71
N PHE A 134 16.17 4.69 -8.26
CA PHE A 134 16.89 3.55 -8.84
C PHE A 134 17.53 3.84 -10.21
N GLU A 135 17.16 4.95 -10.85
CA GLU A 135 17.80 5.42 -12.09
C GLU A 135 18.89 6.48 -11.85
N SER A 136 19.02 6.94 -10.60
CA SER A 136 19.97 7.99 -10.21
C SER A 136 21.43 7.61 -10.50
N ASP A 137 22.26 8.62 -10.75
CA ASP A 137 23.70 8.45 -10.93
C ASP A 137 24.37 7.89 -9.67
N GLU A 138 23.88 8.25 -8.48
CA GLU A 138 24.36 7.71 -7.21
C GLU A 138 24.14 6.19 -7.13
N TYR A 139 22.94 5.71 -7.43
CA TYR A 139 22.65 4.27 -7.43
C TYR A 139 23.52 3.54 -8.46
N ARG A 140 23.65 4.08 -9.68
CA ARG A 140 24.49 3.49 -10.74
C ARG A 140 25.97 3.43 -10.35
N ALA A 141 26.49 4.49 -9.74
CA ALA A 141 27.87 4.55 -9.27
C ALA A 141 28.15 3.49 -8.19
N ARG A 142 27.31 3.43 -7.14
CA ARG A 142 27.45 2.45 -6.05
C ARG A 142 27.27 1.01 -6.54
N LEU A 143 26.34 0.77 -7.47
CA LEU A 143 26.18 -0.54 -8.12
C LEU A 143 27.46 -0.93 -8.88
N GLY A 144 28.04 0.00 -9.62
CA GLY A 144 29.31 -0.18 -10.32
C GLY A 144 30.45 -0.52 -9.37
N GLU A 145 30.57 0.19 -8.24
CA GLU A 145 31.59 -0.08 -7.21
C GLU A 145 31.46 -1.50 -6.64
N ILE A 146 30.24 -1.94 -6.34
CA ILE A 146 29.98 -3.32 -5.88
C ILE A 146 30.45 -4.31 -6.94
N ASP A 147 30.04 -4.15 -8.20
CA ASP A 147 30.40 -5.07 -9.27
C ASP A 147 31.91 -5.11 -9.53
N VAL A 148 32.58 -3.95 -9.52
CA VAL A 148 34.04 -3.86 -9.65
C VAL A 148 34.73 -4.58 -8.49
N ALA A 149 34.33 -4.33 -7.24
CA ALA A 149 34.96 -4.95 -6.08
C ALA A 149 34.87 -6.49 -6.10
N PHE A 150 33.72 -7.04 -6.49
CA PHE A 150 33.56 -8.49 -6.62
C PHE A 150 34.32 -9.08 -7.80
N LYS A 151 34.36 -8.37 -8.94
CA LYS A 151 35.12 -8.79 -10.13
C LYS A 151 36.62 -8.79 -9.84
N GLU A 152 37.13 -7.75 -9.20
CA GLU A 152 38.53 -7.65 -8.80
C GLU A 152 38.91 -8.72 -7.79
N ARG A 153 38.06 -8.97 -6.77
CA ARG A 153 38.29 -10.06 -5.80
C ARG A 153 38.40 -11.42 -6.48
N GLN A 154 37.50 -11.72 -7.41
CA GLN A 154 37.54 -12.97 -8.17
C GLN A 154 38.81 -13.04 -9.02
N GLN A 155 39.13 -11.99 -9.77
CA GLN A 155 40.31 -11.95 -10.63
C GLN A 155 41.62 -12.05 -9.83
N ALA A 156 41.71 -11.39 -8.67
CA ALA A 156 42.88 -11.44 -7.80
C ALA A 156 43.16 -12.88 -7.31
N ALA A 157 42.13 -13.61 -6.88
CA ALA A 157 42.29 -14.99 -6.43
C ALA A 157 42.83 -15.92 -7.53
N PHE A 158 42.33 -15.77 -8.77
CA PHE A 158 42.84 -16.56 -9.90
C PHE A 158 44.25 -16.14 -10.34
N LYS A 159 44.54 -14.83 -10.36
CA LYS A 159 45.89 -14.32 -10.67
C LYS A 159 46.94 -14.76 -9.65
N GLU A 160 46.59 -14.82 -8.37
CA GLU A 160 47.48 -15.33 -7.32
C GLU A 160 47.80 -16.82 -7.54
N LEU A 161 46.78 -17.61 -7.90
CA LEU A 161 46.96 -19.03 -8.24
C LEU A 161 47.81 -19.22 -9.50
N GLU A 162 47.56 -18.43 -10.54
CA GLU A 162 48.34 -18.43 -11.78
C GLU A 162 49.81 -18.09 -11.53
N ALA A 163 50.09 -17.04 -10.74
CA ALA A 163 51.44 -16.67 -10.35
C ALA A 163 52.14 -17.75 -9.52
N ALA A 164 51.40 -18.41 -8.61
CA ALA A 164 51.92 -19.53 -7.82
C ALA A 164 52.23 -20.76 -8.69
N ALA A 165 51.39 -21.05 -9.69
CA ALA A 165 51.61 -22.12 -10.65
C ALA A 165 52.85 -21.84 -11.51
N GLY A 166 52.97 -20.62 -12.04
CA GLY A 166 54.09 -20.22 -12.90
C GLY A 166 55.45 -20.35 -12.20
N LYS A 167 55.53 -20.01 -10.91
CA LYS A 167 56.74 -20.20 -10.08
C LYS A 167 57.18 -21.67 -9.96
N GLN A 168 56.30 -22.62 -10.22
CA GLN A 168 56.59 -24.05 -10.16
C GLN A 168 56.68 -24.73 -11.54
N GLY A 169 56.62 -23.95 -12.63
CA GLY A 169 56.69 -24.46 -14.00
C GLY A 169 55.38 -25.07 -14.49
N VAL A 170 54.24 -24.56 -14.02
CA VAL A 170 52.90 -25.00 -14.41
C VAL A 170 52.07 -23.77 -14.80
N ALA A 171 51.28 -23.85 -15.86
CA ALA A 171 50.34 -22.82 -16.28
C ALA A 171 48.91 -23.20 -15.88
N LEU A 172 48.11 -22.20 -15.50
CA LEU A 172 46.66 -22.33 -15.34
C LEU A 172 45.98 -21.93 -16.64
N LEU A 173 45.24 -22.84 -17.26
CA LEU A 173 44.56 -22.65 -18.53
C LEU A 173 43.05 -22.62 -18.33
N GLN A 174 42.36 -21.68 -18.99
CA GLN A 174 40.92 -21.75 -19.15
C GLN A 174 40.57 -22.70 -20.30
N THR A 175 39.71 -23.67 -20.02
CA THR A 175 39.17 -24.62 -20.99
C THR A 175 37.66 -24.47 -21.06
N PRO A 176 36.99 -24.99 -22.11
CA PRO A 176 35.52 -25.01 -22.16
C PRO A 176 34.87 -25.70 -20.95
N GLY A 177 35.59 -26.63 -20.32
CA GLY A 177 35.19 -27.32 -19.09
C GLY A 177 35.55 -26.60 -17.78
N GLY A 178 36.12 -25.40 -17.84
CA GLY A 178 36.52 -24.60 -16.67
C GLY A 178 38.02 -24.29 -16.67
N PHE A 179 38.77 -24.90 -15.77
CA PHE A 179 40.19 -24.64 -15.57
C PHE A 179 41.00 -25.93 -15.57
N ALA A 180 42.18 -25.92 -16.19
CA ALA A 180 43.11 -27.03 -16.22
C ALA A 180 44.55 -26.54 -15.92
N PHE A 181 45.40 -27.42 -15.41
CA PHE A 181 46.82 -27.14 -15.23
C PHE A 181 47.62 -27.85 -16.33
N GLY A 182 48.58 -27.13 -16.92
CA GLY A 182 49.48 -27.66 -17.94
C GLY A 182 50.95 -27.42 -17.55
N PRO A 183 51.85 -28.40 -17.69
CA PRO A 183 53.28 -28.19 -17.45
C PRO A 183 53.89 -27.22 -18.48
N VAL A 184 54.87 -26.44 -18.04
CA VAL A 184 55.55 -25.41 -18.84
C VAL A 184 57.04 -25.74 -18.97
N ARG A 185 57.57 -25.68 -20.19
CA ARG A 185 59.02 -25.78 -20.49
C ARG A 185 59.40 -24.68 -21.48
N ASP A 186 60.52 -24.01 -21.23
CA ASP A 186 61.03 -22.92 -22.09
C ASP A 186 60.02 -21.77 -22.33
N GLY A 187 59.08 -21.58 -21.40
CA GLY A 187 58.03 -20.55 -21.48
C GLY A 187 56.74 -20.98 -22.19
N GLU A 188 56.70 -22.18 -22.76
CA GLU A 188 55.53 -22.72 -23.48
C GLU A 188 54.92 -23.93 -22.76
N VAL A 189 53.60 -24.07 -22.86
CA VAL A 189 52.89 -25.24 -22.35
C VAL A 189 53.24 -26.44 -23.24
N ILE A 190 53.76 -27.51 -22.64
CA ILE A 190 54.13 -28.71 -23.41
C ILE A 190 52.90 -29.57 -23.71
N ALA A 191 52.87 -30.14 -24.91
CA ALA A 191 51.82 -31.06 -25.32
C ALA A 191 51.94 -32.42 -24.60
N PRO A 192 50.86 -33.22 -24.51
CA PRO A 192 50.88 -34.53 -23.88
C PRO A 192 51.98 -35.46 -24.42
N GLU A 193 52.28 -35.42 -25.73
CA GLU A 193 53.33 -36.26 -26.32
C GLU A 193 54.75 -35.89 -25.84
N ASP A 194 54.98 -34.61 -25.50
CA ASP A 194 56.28 -34.13 -25.00
C ASP A 194 56.40 -34.29 -23.49
N TYR A 195 55.28 -34.23 -22.77
CA TYR A 195 55.23 -34.63 -21.36
C TYR A 195 55.65 -36.11 -21.20
N GLU A 196 55.23 -36.99 -22.10
CA GLU A 196 55.57 -38.42 -22.04
C GLU A 196 57.07 -38.72 -22.20
N LYS A 197 57.81 -37.83 -22.87
CA LYS A 197 59.27 -37.95 -23.06
C LYS A 197 60.08 -37.49 -21.84
N LEU A 198 59.43 -36.91 -20.82
CA LEU A 198 60.11 -36.45 -19.62
C LEU A 198 60.61 -37.61 -18.73
N PRO A 199 61.72 -37.43 -18.00
CA PRO A 199 62.19 -38.39 -17.02
C PRO A 199 61.13 -38.68 -15.94
N ALA A 200 61.03 -39.92 -15.47
CA ALA A 200 60.07 -40.32 -14.44
C ALA A 200 60.11 -39.45 -13.18
N LYS A 201 61.32 -39.04 -12.76
CA LYS A 201 61.52 -38.14 -11.61
C LYS A 201 60.90 -36.75 -11.81
N GLU A 202 60.90 -36.25 -13.04
CA GLU A 202 60.36 -34.94 -13.39
C GLU A 202 58.84 -34.99 -13.55
N LYS A 203 58.30 -36.07 -14.13
CA LYS A 203 56.85 -36.36 -14.14
C LYS A 203 56.28 -36.40 -12.73
N SER A 204 56.88 -37.17 -11.81
CA SER A 204 56.41 -37.25 -10.42
C SER A 204 56.49 -35.91 -9.68
N ARG A 205 57.48 -35.07 -9.98
CA ARG A 205 57.55 -33.70 -9.43
C ARG A 205 56.37 -32.86 -9.92
N ILE A 206 56.09 -32.86 -11.22
CA ILE A 206 55.00 -32.09 -11.83
C ILE A 206 53.64 -32.55 -11.27
N GLU A 207 53.40 -33.87 -11.17
CA GLU A 207 52.17 -34.43 -10.60
C GLU A 207 51.92 -33.96 -9.17
N ALA A 208 52.95 -33.98 -8.32
CA ALA A 208 52.84 -33.51 -6.94
C ALA A 208 52.50 -32.01 -6.87
N VAL A 209 53.12 -31.19 -7.72
CA VAL A 209 52.81 -29.75 -7.82
C VAL A 209 51.39 -29.51 -8.31
N VAL A 210 50.97 -30.20 -9.37
CA VAL A 210 49.62 -30.09 -9.93
C VAL A 210 48.58 -30.49 -8.91
N SER A 211 48.81 -31.55 -8.12
CA SER A 211 47.91 -31.96 -7.04
C SER A 211 47.69 -30.85 -6.00
N VAL A 212 48.77 -30.21 -5.54
CA VAL A 212 48.69 -29.08 -4.58
C VAL A 212 47.97 -27.87 -5.19
N LEU A 213 48.24 -27.56 -6.47
CA LEU A 213 47.58 -26.46 -7.18
C LEU A 213 46.10 -26.76 -7.43
N GLN A 214 45.73 -28.00 -7.71
CA GLN A 214 44.34 -28.44 -7.85
C GLN A 214 43.55 -28.27 -6.55
N GLU A 215 44.13 -28.61 -5.40
CA GLU A 215 43.48 -28.35 -4.11
C GLU A 215 43.23 -26.84 -3.88
N ARG A 216 44.19 -25.99 -4.25
CA ARG A 216 44.04 -24.53 -4.15
C ARG A 216 42.98 -24.00 -5.11
N LEU A 217 42.95 -24.49 -6.36
CA LEU A 217 41.93 -24.15 -7.34
C LEU A 217 40.54 -24.57 -6.86
N GLN A 218 40.40 -25.78 -6.32
CA GLN A 218 39.15 -26.23 -5.72
C GLN A 218 38.71 -25.29 -4.61
N LYS A 219 39.61 -24.87 -3.70
CA LYS A 219 39.27 -23.90 -2.65
C LYS A 219 38.73 -22.59 -3.24
N ILE A 220 39.34 -22.05 -4.29
CA ILE A 220 38.85 -20.83 -4.96
C ILE A 220 37.47 -21.07 -5.57
N ILE A 221 37.25 -22.19 -6.29
CA ILE A 221 35.96 -22.52 -6.90
C ILE A 221 34.85 -22.63 -5.84
N HIS A 222 35.14 -23.21 -4.67
CA HIS A 222 34.18 -23.28 -3.56
C HIS A 222 33.84 -21.90 -2.95
N GLN A 223 34.73 -20.91 -3.09
CA GLN A 223 34.50 -19.55 -2.61
C GLN A 223 33.63 -18.72 -3.58
N VAL A 224 33.64 -19.02 -4.88
CA VAL A 224 32.87 -18.26 -5.88
C VAL A 224 31.36 -18.16 -5.56
N PRO A 225 30.66 -19.25 -5.17
CA PRO A 225 29.25 -19.16 -4.74
C PRO A 225 29.05 -18.27 -3.51
N LEU A 226 29.99 -18.28 -2.56
CA LEU A 226 29.94 -17.44 -1.35
C LEU A 226 30.06 -15.95 -1.72
N TRP A 227 31.01 -15.60 -2.60
CA TRP A 227 31.15 -14.22 -3.09
C TRP A 227 29.92 -13.76 -3.87
N ARG A 228 29.31 -14.65 -4.68
CA ARG A 228 28.03 -14.34 -5.37
C ARG A 228 26.89 -14.09 -4.39
N ARG A 229 26.85 -14.81 -3.26
CA ARG A 229 25.88 -14.57 -2.19
C ARG A 229 26.13 -13.22 -1.52
N GLU A 230 27.37 -12.95 -1.14
CA GLU A 230 27.75 -11.68 -0.52
C GLU A 230 27.43 -10.48 -1.43
N ARG A 231 27.66 -10.59 -2.75
CA ARG A 231 27.27 -9.56 -3.72
C ARG A 231 25.77 -9.30 -3.71
N ARG A 232 24.98 -10.37 -3.70
CA ARG A 232 23.51 -10.28 -3.67
C ARG A 232 23.02 -9.62 -2.40
N ASP A 233 23.65 -9.93 -1.27
CA ASP A 233 23.30 -9.33 0.02
C ASP A 233 23.65 -7.84 0.03
N LYS A 234 24.85 -7.46 -0.44
CA LYS A 234 25.25 -6.05 -0.63
C LYS A 234 24.33 -5.28 -1.61
N LEU A 235 23.88 -5.94 -2.68
CA LEU A 235 22.93 -5.33 -3.62
C LEU A 235 21.58 -5.07 -2.95
N LYS A 236 21.07 -6.02 -2.16
CA LYS A 236 19.83 -5.84 -1.39
C LYS A 236 19.96 -4.72 -0.36
N ASP A 237 21.11 -4.60 0.29
CA ASP A 237 21.37 -3.53 1.25
C ASP A 237 21.38 -2.17 0.53
N LEU A 238 22.04 -2.05 -0.63
CA LEU A 238 22.02 -0.85 -1.46
C LEU A 238 20.59 -0.49 -1.91
N ASP A 239 19.83 -1.48 -2.41
CA ASP A 239 18.44 -1.29 -2.83
C ASP A 239 17.58 -0.75 -1.67
N ARG A 240 17.78 -1.28 -0.46
CA ARG A 240 17.07 -0.85 0.75
C ARG A 240 17.49 0.56 1.18
N GLU A 241 18.76 0.93 1.09
CA GLU A 241 19.25 2.27 1.42
C GLU A 241 18.68 3.34 0.48
N ILE A 242 18.77 3.11 -0.83
CA ILE A 242 18.24 4.03 -1.84
C ILE A 242 16.71 4.14 -1.73
N GLY A 243 16.02 3.00 -1.60
CA GLY A 243 14.58 2.99 -1.39
C GLY A 243 14.17 3.77 -0.14
N LYS A 244 14.85 3.55 0.99
CA LYS A 244 14.56 4.26 2.25
C LYS A 244 14.66 5.77 2.10
N GLY A 245 15.74 6.29 1.50
CA GLY A 245 15.91 7.74 1.35
C GLY A 245 14.77 8.38 0.54
N ALA A 246 14.44 7.77 -0.59
CA ALA A 246 13.35 8.21 -1.47
C ALA A 246 11.98 8.16 -0.78
N ILE A 247 11.66 7.03 -0.14
CA ILE A 247 10.36 6.80 0.52
C ILE A 247 10.21 7.70 1.75
N PHE A 248 11.28 7.87 2.53
CA PHE A 248 11.28 8.63 3.78
C PHE A 248 10.80 10.06 3.56
N HIS A 249 11.31 10.75 2.53
CA HIS A 249 10.93 12.14 2.26
C HIS A 249 9.44 12.30 1.93
N ALA A 250 8.87 11.41 1.12
CA ALA A 250 7.46 11.49 0.73
C ALA A 250 6.52 11.19 1.91
N ILE A 251 6.83 10.17 2.72
CA ILE A 251 5.97 9.78 3.85
C ILE A 251 6.11 10.73 5.04
N ASP A 252 7.31 11.22 5.35
CA ASP A 252 7.51 12.11 6.50
C ASP A 252 6.79 13.45 6.32
N ALA A 253 6.62 13.94 5.08
CA ALA A 253 5.82 15.13 4.80
C ALA A 253 4.38 14.97 5.29
N ILE A 254 3.75 13.83 5.01
CA ILE A 254 2.38 13.53 5.43
C ILE A 254 2.33 13.22 6.94
N LYS A 255 3.32 12.50 7.49
CA LYS A 255 3.39 12.25 8.93
C LYS A 255 3.45 13.55 9.74
N ALA A 256 4.19 14.55 9.26
CA ALA A 256 4.27 15.85 9.91
C ALA A 256 2.90 16.57 9.93
N GLU A 257 2.12 16.44 8.85
CA GLU A 257 0.79 17.02 8.74
C GLU A 257 -0.23 16.39 9.68
N TYR A 258 -0.15 15.07 9.89
CA TYR A 258 -1.06 14.32 10.75
C TYR A 258 -0.49 14.03 12.15
N ALA A 259 0.58 14.70 12.56
CA ALA A 259 1.27 14.45 13.83
C ALA A 259 0.39 14.66 15.09
N ALA A 260 -0.70 15.43 14.97
CA ALA A 260 -1.68 15.62 16.04
C ALA A 260 -2.55 14.38 16.31
N PHE A 261 -2.51 13.37 15.43
CA PHE A 261 -3.34 12.16 15.51
C PHE A 261 -2.45 10.91 15.67
N PRO A 262 -2.25 10.41 16.90
CA PRO A 262 -1.37 9.28 17.16
C PRO A 262 -1.71 8.02 16.35
N GLU A 263 -3.01 7.73 16.19
CA GLU A 263 -3.50 6.59 15.41
C GLU A 263 -3.10 6.69 13.93
N LEU A 264 -3.06 7.90 13.36
CA LEU A 264 -2.60 8.12 11.99
C LEU A 264 -1.08 8.08 11.88
N ALA A 265 -0.36 8.60 12.88
CA ALA A 265 1.09 8.53 12.91
C ALA A 265 1.58 7.07 12.92
N ASP A 266 0.95 6.22 13.73
CA ASP A 266 1.23 4.77 13.78
C ASP A 266 0.87 4.09 12.46
N TYR A 267 -0.27 4.45 11.85
CA TYR A 267 -0.66 3.93 10.54
C TYR A 267 0.35 4.32 9.44
N LEU A 268 0.76 5.58 9.38
CA LEU A 268 1.72 6.06 8.38
C LEU A 268 3.12 5.46 8.58
N GLU A 269 3.51 5.16 9.82
CA GLU A 269 4.71 4.37 10.06
C GLU A 269 4.56 2.93 9.57
N ALA A 270 3.39 2.32 9.74
CA ALA A 270 3.12 1.00 9.17
C ALA A 270 3.13 1.01 7.63
N VAL A 271 2.59 2.07 7.00
CA VAL A 271 2.71 2.31 5.55
C VAL A 271 4.18 2.39 5.15
N HIS A 272 4.98 3.18 5.87
CA HIS A 272 6.42 3.33 5.61
C HIS A 272 7.17 1.99 5.61
N GLN A 273 6.95 1.16 6.62
CA GLN A 273 7.57 -0.16 6.70
C GLN A 273 7.09 -1.10 5.59
N ASP A 274 5.79 -1.09 5.25
CA ASP A 274 5.23 -1.93 4.19
C ASP A 274 5.78 -1.53 2.82
N VAL A 275 5.86 -0.23 2.51
CA VAL A 275 6.44 0.27 1.25
C VAL A 275 7.90 -0.12 1.12
N ILE A 276 8.71 0.00 2.18
CA ILE A 276 10.12 -0.44 2.16
C ILE A 276 10.23 -1.94 1.92
N ALA A 277 9.40 -2.75 2.59
CA ALA A 277 9.42 -4.20 2.45
C ALA A 277 9.03 -4.67 1.02
N HIS A 278 8.29 -3.83 0.30
CA HIS A 278 7.73 -4.15 -1.02
C HIS A 278 8.15 -3.15 -2.10
N VAL A 279 9.33 -2.51 -1.95
CA VAL A 279 9.83 -1.48 -2.87
C VAL A 279 9.88 -1.93 -4.33
N ASP A 280 10.06 -3.23 -4.57
CA ASP A 280 10.05 -3.83 -5.92
C ASP A 280 8.73 -3.62 -6.67
N HIS A 281 7.59 -3.55 -5.97
CA HIS A 281 6.29 -3.26 -6.58
C HIS A 281 6.19 -1.82 -7.08
N PHE A 282 6.94 -0.89 -6.48
CA PHE A 282 7.00 0.51 -6.91
C PHE A 282 8.06 0.72 -7.99
N ARG A 283 9.15 -0.07 -7.97
CA ARG A 283 10.23 -0.01 -8.96
C ARG A 283 9.80 -0.43 -10.36
N LYS A 284 8.96 -1.48 -10.46
CA LYS A 284 8.44 -1.95 -11.74
C LYS A 284 6.97 -1.51 -11.86
N PRO A 285 6.59 -0.69 -12.85
CA PRO A 285 5.16 -0.51 -13.12
C PRO A 285 4.55 -1.89 -13.35
N GLU A 286 3.39 -2.19 -12.74
CA GLU A 286 2.64 -3.39 -13.09
C GLU A 286 2.51 -3.41 -14.61
N GLU A 287 3.22 -4.33 -15.28
CA GLU A 287 3.00 -4.61 -16.69
C GLU A 287 1.53 -5.01 -16.76
N GLY A 288 0.70 -4.12 -17.31
CA GLY A 288 -0.70 -4.38 -17.50
C GLY A 288 -0.83 -5.71 -18.21
N LEU A 289 -1.41 -6.70 -17.53
CA LEU A 289 -1.88 -7.92 -18.18
C LEU A 289 -2.66 -7.47 -19.44
N PRO A 290 -2.29 -7.92 -20.65
CA PRO A 290 -3.01 -7.53 -21.85
C PRO A 290 -4.48 -7.83 -21.63
N ALA A 291 -5.33 -6.84 -21.88
CA ALA A 291 -6.77 -6.90 -21.73
C ALA A 291 -7.34 -8.09 -22.51
N MET A 292 -7.40 -9.23 -21.85
CA MET A 292 -8.02 -10.46 -22.33
C MET A 292 -9.21 -10.74 -21.42
N ALA A 293 -10.37 -10.54 -22.02
CA ALA A 293 -11.69 -11.01 -21.61
C ALA A 293 -12.36 -10.31 -20.40
N ASN A 294 -13.59 -9.87 -20.67
CA ASN A 294 -14.64 -9.45 -19.73
C ASN A 294 -14.92 -10.50 -18.63
N LEU A 295 -14.04 -10.57 -17.63
CA LEU A 295 -14.31 -11.13 -16.32
C LEU A 295 -13.97 -10.04 -15.30
N PRO A 296 -14.80 -9.79 -14.27
CA PRO A 296 -14.37 -8.99 -13.14
C PRO A 296 -13.28 -9.80 -12.42
N ALA A 297 -12.03 -9.61 -12.83
CA ALA A 297 -10.91 -10.13 -12.09
C ALA A 297 -10.94 -9.43 -10.72
N ALA A 298 -11.40 -10.17 -9.70
CA ALA A 298 -11.19 -9.85 -8.30
C ALA A 298 -9.70 -10.00 -7.94
N GLY A 299 -8.84 -9.31 -8.69
CA GLY A 299 -7.43 -9.12 -8.36
C GLY A 299 -7.32 -7.77 -7.68
N PHE A 300 -7.25 -7.78 -6.35
CA PHE A 300 -6.90 -6.57 -5.61
C PHE A 300 -5.52 -6.12 -6.08
N SER A 301 -5.43 -4.95 -6.71
CA SER A 301 -4.13 -4.35 -7.03
C SER A 301 -3.33 -4.17 -5.73
N PHE A 302 -2.04 -4.48 -5.76
CA PHE A 302 -1.15 -4.38 -4.59
C PHE A 302 -1.35 -3.05 -3.83
N PHE A 303 -1.54 -1.96 -4.56
CA PHE A 303 -1.64 -0.60 -4.05
C PHE A 303 -2.97 -0.25 -3.37
N GLN A 304 -4.02 -1.08 -3.49
CA GLN A 304 -5.30 -0.82 -2.82
C GLN A 304 -5.17 -0.85 -1.29
N ARG A 305 -4.15 -1.51 -0.75
CA ARG A 305 -3.85 -1.58 0.68
C ARG A 305 -3.49 -0.22 1.32
N TYR A 306 -3.20 0.80 0.52
CA TYR A 306 -2.85 2.15 1.00
C TYR A 306 -4.02 3.14 0.89
N ARG A 307 -5.17 2.70 0.35
CA ARG A 307 -6.37 3.55 0.26
C ARG A 307 -7.05 3.66 1.62
N VAL A 308 -7.66 4.82 1.85
CA VAL A 308 -8.44 5.19 3.04
C VAL A 308 -9.91 5.39 2.66
#